data_AF-A0A1F6GPZ4-F1
#
_entry.id   AF-A0A1F6GPZ4-F1
#
_cell.length_a   1.000
_cell.length_b   1.000
_cell.length_c   1.000
_cell.angle_alpha   90.00
_cell.angle_beta   90.00
_cell.angle_gamma   90.00
#
_symmetry.space_group_name_H-M   'P 1'
#
loop_
_entity.id
_entity.type
_entity.pdbx_description
1 polymer ?
#
loop_
_entity_poly.entity_id
_entity_poly.type
_entity_poly.pdbx_seq_one_letter_code
_entity_poly.pdbx_strand_id
1 'polypeptide(L)'
;MSSRFVRISLLWVFCSASLVAQASEEAGPHEAASLFSWDMAFKVANFIALVALLHFFAKKPLTRMMSDAALIQRESFEEQAQAVAAAEKKLAEFQEKMKAQESELALHRQHALAGIEADRKRILAEAEDTARNIEQSTQMRIDQSLVRAKAELKAFLAAEATKLAQESIQKEVGPAKQESLMENYAKVVGRLG
;
A
#
# COMPACT_ATOMS: atom_id res chain seq x y z
N MET A 1 -8.68 53.68 19.34
CA MET A 1 -9.45 54.79 19.95
C MET A 1 -9.40 56.09 19.13
N SER A 2 -8.36 56.34 18.33
CA SER A 2 -8.18 57.57 17.54
C SER A 2 -9.08 57.70 16.30
N SER A 3 -9.47 56.61 15.61
CA SER A 3 -10.26 56.76 14.37
C SER A 3 -11.70 57.22 14.59
N ARG A 4 -12.29 56.94 15.77
CA ARG A 4 -13.63 57.42 16.15
C ARG A 4 -13.62 58.92 16.44
N PHE A 5 -12.65 59.40 17.21
CA PHE A 5 -12.44 60.84 17.45
C PHE A 5 -12.15 61.62 16.17
N VAL A 6 -11.46 61.00 15.21
CA VAL A 6 -11.12 61.63 13.93
C VAL A 6 -12.31 61.66 12.98
N ARG A 7 -13.14 60.61 12.93
CA ARG A 7 -14.42 60.66 12.22
C ARG A 7 -15.33 61.72 12.82
N ILE A 8 -15.34 61.85 14.15
CA ILE A 8 -16.10 62.91 14.84
C ILE A 8 -15.54 64.30 14.49
N SER A 9 -14.22 64.49 14.49
CA SER A 9 -13.57 65.76 14.12
C SER A 9 -13.76 66.12 12.65
N LEU A 10 -13.65 65.17 11.72
CA LEU A 10 -13.95 65.36 10.29
C LEU A 10 -15.43 65.68 10.05
N LEU A 11 -16.35 64.98 10.74
CA LEU A 11 -17.77 65.28 10.68
C LEU A 11 -18.08 66.66 11.27
N TRP A 12 -17.38 67.08 12.33
CA TRP A 12 -17.54 68.40 12.94
C TRP A 12 -17.07 69.51 12.00
N VAL A 13 -15.90 69.34 11.37
CA VAL A 13 -15.37 70.29 10.37
C VAL A 13 -16.28 70.33 9.14
N PHE A 14 -16.75 69.19 8.64
CA PHE A 14 -17.67 69.13 7.50
C PHE A 14 -19.04 69.74 7.82
N CYS A 15 -19.56 69.53 9.03
CA CYS A 15 -20.80 70.15 9.50
C CYS A 15 -20.65 71.67 9.67
N SER A 16 -19.51 72.14 10.20
CA SER A 16 -19.23 73.58 10.30
C SER A 16 -19.08 74.27 8.93
N ALA A 17 -18.50 73.57 7.95
CA ALA A 17 -18.40 74.05 6.57
C ALA A 17 -19.79 74.11 5.89
N SER A 18 -20.65 73.12 6.13
CA SER A 18 -22.03 73.10 5.64
C SER A 18 -22.89 74.20 6.29
N LEU A 19 -22.68 74.49 7.57
CA LEU A 19 -23.36 75.58 8.29
C LEU A 19 -22.98 76.96 7.74
N VAL A 20 -21.69 77.18 7.41
CA VAL A 20 -21.23 78.42 6.75
C VAL A 20 -21.74 78.52 5.31
N ALA A 21 -21.88 77.40 4.59
CA ALA A 21 -22.46 77.38 3.26
C ALA A 21 -23.97 77.72 3.26
N GLN A 22 -24.74 77.19 4.21
CA GLN A 22 -26.18 77.46 4.34
C GLN A 22 -26.47 78.87 4.88
N ALA A 23 -25.61 79.42 5.72
CA ALA A 23 -25.71 80.82 6.18
C ALA A 23 -25.44 81.85 5.07
N SER A 24 -24.99 81.41 3.88
CA SER A 24 -24.74 82.27 2.72
C SER A 24 -25.92 82.38 1.75
N GLU A 25 -27.08 81.75 2.01
CA GLU A 25 -28.26 81.81 1.12
C GLU A 25 -29.22 82.99 1.40
N GLU A 26 -29.07 83.75 2.50
CA GLU A 26 -29.82 84.98 2.76
C GLU A 26 -28.93 86.24 2.63
N ALA A 27 -28.45 86.52 1.43
CA ALA A 27 -27.99 87.86 1.06
C ALA A 27 -28.23 88.09 -0.44
N GLY A 28 -29.24 88.91 -0.73
CA GLY A 28 -29.64 89.32 -2.07
C GLY A 28 -28.56 90.08 -2.85
N PRO A 29 -28.84 90.33 -4.14
CA PRO A 29 -27.85 90.51 -5.19
C PRO A 29 -27.21 91.89 -5.16
N HIS A 30 -25.94 92.00 -4.81
CA HIS A 30 -24.97 93.00 -5.28
C HIS A 30 -23.68 92.77 -4.50
N GLU A 31 -22.66 92.24 -5.14
CA GLU A 31 -21.35 92.89 -5.23
C GLU A 31 -20.39 91.96 -5.97
N ALA A 32 -19.60 92.57 -6.85
CA ALA A 32 -18.55 91.91 -7.59
C ALA A 32 -17.68 91.08 -6.65
N ALA A 33 -17.14 89.99 -7.19
CA ALA A 33 -16.10 89.17 -6.60
C ALA A 33 -14.93 90.04 -6.09
N SER A 34 -15.06 90.57 -4.87
CA SER A 34 -13.99 91.25 -4.15
C SER A 34 -13.20 90.17 -3.45
N LEU A 35 -12.00 89.89 -3.97
CA LEU A 35 -11.03 88.97 -3.38
C LEU A 35 -10.59 89.37 -1.95
N PHE A 36 -11.06 90.51 -1.43
CA PHE A 36 -10.73 91.07 -0.13
C PHE A 36 -11.91 91.16 0.85
N SER A 37 -13.05 90.52 0.56
CA SER A 37 -14.14 90.43 1.54
C SER A 37 -13.74 89.58 2.76
N TRP A 38 -14.14 90.01 3.95
CA TRP A 38 -13.84 89.31 5.22
C TRP A 38 -14.38 87.86 5.24
N ASP A 39 -15.49 87.62 4.52
CA ASP A 39 -16.04 86.29 4.29
C ASP A 39 -15.08 85.38 3.50
N MET A 40 -14.41 85.91 2.48
CA MET A 40 -13.44 85.13 1.70
C MET A 40 -12.18 84.81 2.53
N ALA A 41 -11.73 85.71 3.40
CA ALA A 41 -10.62 85.45 4.33
C ALA A 41 -10.95 84.30 5.31
N PHE A 42 -12.18 84.25 5.84
CA PHE A 42 -12.63 83.16 6.69
C PHE A 42 -12.74 81.82 5.93
N LYS A 43 -13.24 81.84 4.69
CA LYS A 43 -13.28 80.64 3.82
C LYS A 43 -11.88 80.10 3.53
N VAL A 44 -10.92 80.97 3.22
CA VAL A 44 -9.52 80.59 2.99
C VAL A 44 -8.88 80.04 4.27
N ALA A 45 -9.10 80.67 5.43
CA ALA A 45 -8.60 80.17 6.70
C ALA A 45 -9.17 78.78 7.05
N ASN A 46 -10.46 78.55 6.80
CA ASN A 46 -11.11 77.25 6.98
C ASN A 46 -10.51 76.18 6.04
N PHE A 47 -10.30 76.52 4.77
CA PHE A 47 -9.66 75.63 3.81
C PHE A 47 -8.22 75.27 4.21
N ILE A 48 -7.43 76.25 4.67
CA ILE A 48 -6.07 76.02 5.17
C ILE A 48 -6.08 75.12 6.40
N ALA A 49 -7.00 75.35 7.34
CA ALA A 49 -7.15 74.50 8.52
C ALA A 49 -7.52 73.05 8.13
N LEU A 50 -8.40 72.87 7.15
CA LEU A 50 -8.77 71.56 6.61
C LEU A 50 -7.59 70.87 5.90
N VAL A 51 -6.82 71.58 5.08
CA VAL A 51 -5.62 71.04 4.42
C VAL A 51 -4.54 70.68 5.44
N ALA A 52 -4.34 71.48 6.48
CA ALA A 52 -3.39 71.19 7.55
C ALA A 52 -3.79 69.93 8.34
N LEU A 53 -5.07 69.79 8.68
CA LEU A 53 -5.62 68.61 9.34
C LEU A 53 -5.44 67.36 8.46
N LEU A 54 -5.76 67.49 7.16
CA LEU A 54 -5.63 66.40 6.20
C LEU A 54 -4.16 66.00 6.01
N HIS A 55 -3.23 66.95 5.93
CA HIS A 55 -1.81 66.65 5.77
C HIS A 55 -1.23 65.92 6.99
N PHE A 56 -1.56 66.38 8.20
CA PHE A 56 -1.09 65.74 9.44
C PHE A 56 -1.65 64.32 9.59
N PHE A 57 -2.91 64.11 9.19
CA PHE A 57 -3.58 62.83 9.41
C PHE A 57 -3.43 61.84 8.25
N ALA A 58 -3.35 62.29 6.99
CA ALA A 58 -3.24 61.42 5.81
C ALA A 58 -1.82 60.87 5.61
N LYS A 59 -0.78 61.58 6.08
CA LYS A 59 0.60 61.10 5.98
C LYS A 59 0.81 59.73 6.62
N LYS A 60 0.28 59.50 7.83
CA LYS A 60 0.46 58.24 8.57
C LYS A 60 -0.22 57.01 7.95
N PRO A 61 -1.52 57.01 7.58
CA PRO A 61 -2.16 55.87 6.96
C PRO A 61 -1.63 55.62 5.54
N LEU A 62 -1.31 56.68 4.78
CA LEU A 62 -0.82 56.52 3.41
C LEU A 62 0.56 55.86 3.36
N THR A 63 1.49 56.25 4.24
CA THR A 63 2.81 55.59 4.32
C THR A 63 2.71 54.17 4.84
N ARG A 64 1.78 53.89 5.78
CA ARG A 64 1.56 52.52 6.30
C ARG A 64 1.02 51.58 5.22
N MET A 65 0.04 52.01 4.43
CA MET A 65 -0.50 51.17 3.35
C MET A 65 0.57 50.81 2.31
N MET A 66 1.46 51.75 1.97
CA MET A 66 2.56 51.47 1.04
C MET A 66 3.64 50.56 1.65
N SER A 67 3.96 50.72 2.94
CA SER A 67 4.90 49.82 3.61
C SER A 67 4.33 48.41 3.77
N ASP A 68 3.04 48.29 4.11
CA ASP A 68 2.37 47.01 4.30
C ASP A 68 2.27 46.25 2.96
N ALA A 69 1.95 46.93 1.85
CA ALA A 69 1.95 46.32 0.53
C ALA A 69 3.35 45.82 0.11
N ALA A 70 4.41 46.58 0.41
CA ALA A 70 5.78 46.17 0.14
C ALA A 70 6.24 45.00 1.03
N LEU A 71 5.78 44.95 2.29
CA LEU A 71 6.07 43.85 3.22
C LEU A 71 5.37 42.56 2.78
N ILE A 72 4.08 42.62 2.45
CA ILE A 72 3.30 41.46 1.96
C ILE A 72 3.94 40.88 0.68
N GLN A 73 4.37 41.75 -0.24
CA GLN A 73 5.03 41.28 -1.46
C GLN A 73 6.37 40.60 -1.15
N ARG A 74 7.17 41.15 -0.22
CA ARG A 74 8.43 40.52 0.19
C ARG A 74 8.20 39.18 0.89
N GLU A 75 7.25 39.13 1.81
CA GLU A 75 6.90 37.91 2.55
C GLU A 75 6.42 36.81 1.59
N SER A 76 5.55 37.13 0.63
CA SER A 76 5.10 36.17 -0.39
C SER A 76 6.21 35.70 -1.33
N PHE A 77 7.20 36.55 -1.66
CA PHE A 77 8.37 36.13 -2.43
C PHE A 77 9.29 35.23 -1.61
N GLU A 78 9.48 35.53 -0.32
CA GLU A 78 10.28 34.71 0.58
C GLU A 78 9.61 33.35 0.83
N GLU A 79 8.29 33.31 1.03
CA GLU A 79 7.51 32.07 1.14
C GLU A 79 7.60 31.22 -0.13
N GLN A 80 7.50 31.84 -1.32
CA GLN A 80 7.68 31.14 -2.59
C GLN A 80 9.10 30.58 -2.73
N ALA A 81 10.13 31.36 -2.37
CA ALA A 81 11.52 30.90 -2.41
C ALA A 81 11.75 29.72 -1.45
N GLN A 82 11.18 29.78 -0.24
CA GLN A 82 11.22 28.68 0.72
C GLN A 82 10.47 27.45 0.21
N ALA A 83 9.32 27.63 -0.44
CA ALA A 83 8.55 26.53 -1.03
C ALA A 83 9.32 25.83 -2.17
N VAL A 84 10.00 26.59 -3.03
CA VAL A 84 10.87 26.05 -4.09
C VAL A 84 12.03 25.28 -3.47
N ALA A 85 12.75 25.87 -2.51
CA ALA A 85 13.86 25.21 -1.83
C ALA A 85 13.43 23.93 -1.11
N ALA A 86 12.25 23.94 -0.47
CA ALA A 86 11.68 22.76 0.18
C ALA A 86 11.28 21.67 -0.83
N ALA A 87 10.76 22.06 -2.00
CA ALA A 87 10.43 21.13 -3.07
C ALA A 87 11.69 20.49 -3.69
N GLU A 88 12.72 21.30 -3.95
CA GLU A 88 14.03 20.82 -4.43
C GLU A 88 14.67 19.85 -3.43
N LYS A 89 14.64 20.18 -2.14
CA LYS A 89 15.15 19.30 -1.09
C LYS A 89 14.40 17.96 -1.06
N LYS A 90 13.07 17.99 -1.12
CA LYS A 90 12.25 16.76 -1.17
C LYS A 90 12.56 15.94 -2.43
N LEU A 91 12.73 16.59 -3.57
CA LEU A 91 13.07 15.92 -4.82
C LEU A 91 14.44 15.24 -4.73
N ALA A 92 15.45 15.91 -4.15
CA ALA A 92 16.76 15.32 -3.90
C ALA A 92 16.67 14.10 -2.96
N GLU A 93 15.92 14.22 -1.85
CA GLU A 93 15.69 13.11 -0.92
C GLU A 93 14.97 11.92 -1.60
N PHE A 94 13.98 12.18 -2.46
CA PHE A 94 13.30 11.13 -3.21
C PHE A 94 14.23 10.48 -4.24
N GLN A 95 15.04 11.26 -4.96
CA GLN A 95 16.02 10.72 -5.90
C GLN A 95 17.06 9.84 -5.20
N GLU A 96 17.54 10.24 -4.02
CA GLU A 96 18.46 9.44 -3.23
C GLU A 96 17.80 8.12 -2.77
N LYS A 97 16.56 8.18 -2.27
CA LYS A 97 15.79 6.99 -1.89
C LYS A 97 15.56 6.06 -3.08
N MET A 98 15.24 6.59 -4.26
CA MET A 98 15.05 5.77 -5.48
C MET A 98 16.35 5.08 -5.89
N LYS A 99 17.49 5.78 -5.85
CA LYS A 99 18.80 5.17 -6.14
C LYS A 99 19.15 4.07 -5.13
N ALA A 100 18.89 4.31 -3.84
CA ALA A 100 19.09 3.30 -2.80
C ALA A 100 18.21 2.06 -3.08
N GLN A 101 16.92 2.26 -3.36
CA GLN A 101 15.98 1.17 -3.68
C GLN A 101 16.36 0.41 -4.96
N GLU A 102 16.83 1.10 -6.00
CA GLU A 102 17.32 0.44 -7.22
C GLU A 102 18.53 -0.46 -6.93
N SER A 103 19.44 -0.02 -6.05
CA SER A 103 20.60 -0.81 -5.64
C SER A 103 20.18 -2.05 -4.83
N GLU A 104 19.21 -1.91 -3.93
CA GLU A 104 18.66 -3.03 -3.17
C GLU A 104 17.93 -4.01 -4.09
N LEU A 105 17.13 -3.53 -5.06
CA LEU A 105 16.47 -4.35 -6.05
C LEU A 105 17.47 -5.12 -6.93
N ALA A 106 18.60 -4.51 -7.30
CA ALA A 106 19.65 -5.17 -8.05
C ALA A 106 20.28 -6.32 -7.23
N LEU A 107 20.58 -6.08 -5.95
CA LEU A 107 21.10 -7.10 -5.03
C LEU A 107 20.08 -8.24 -4.85
N HIS A 108 18.81 -7.92 -4.61
CA HIS A 108 17.74 -8.92 -4.48
C HIS A 108 17.59 -9.76 -5.73
N ARG A 109 17.65 -9.17 -6.93
CA ARG A 109 17.63 -9.92 -8.19
C ARG A 109 18.82 -10.86 -8.32
N GLN A 110 20.02 -10.40 -7.98
CA GLN A 110 21.23 -11.23 -8.02
C GLN A 110 21.11 -12.42 -7.06
N HIS A 111 20.66 -12.18 -5.83
CA HIS A 111 20.43 -13.24 -4.84
C HIS A 111 19.33 -14.21 -5.29
N ALA A 112 18.24 -13.72 -5.87
CA ALA A 112 17.18 -14.57 -6.39
C ALA A 112 17.68 -15.48 -7.53
N LEU A 113 18.46 -14.94 -8.47
CA LEU A 113 19.04 -15.74 -9.56
C LEU A 113 20.02 -16.80 -9.05
N ALA A 114 20.89 -16.45 -8.10
CA ALA A 114 21.80 -17.40 -7.46
C ALA A 114 21.03 -18.50 -6.69
N GLY A 115 19.94 -18.13 -6.01
CA GLY A 115 19.07 -19.06 -5.31
C GLY A 115 18.38 -20.04 -6.26
N ILE A 116 17.91 -19.58 -7.42
CA ILE A 116 17.21 -20.42 -8.41
C ILE A 116 18.10 -21.55 -8.92
N GLU A 117 19.38 -21.29 -9.23
CA GLU A 117 20.28 -22.36 -9.69
C GLU A 117 20.56 -23.39 -8.61
N ALA A 118 20.76 -22.94 -7.37
CA ALA A 118 20.98 -23.81 -6.22
C ALA A 118 19.75 -24.68 -5.93
N ASP A 119 18.56 -24.07 -5.92
CA ASP A 119 17.29 -24.78 -5.73
C ASP A 119 17.02 -25.75 -6.88
N ARG A 120 17.30 -25.37 -8.13
CA ARG A 120 17.16 -26.28 -9.28
C ARG A 120 18.03 -27.52 -9.11
N LYS A 121 19.30 -27.34 -8.71
CA LYS A 121 20.22 -28.47 -8.47
C LYS A 121 19.73 -29.35 -7.33
N ARG A 122 19.24 -28.76 -6.23
CA ARG A 122 18.70 -29.48 -5.08
C ARG A 122 17.45 -30.29 -5.45
N ILE A 123 16.50 -29.67 -6.15
CA ILE A 123 15.26 -30.33 -6.61
C ILE A 123 15.58 -31.49 -7.54
N LEU A 124 16.50 -31.32 -8.49
CA LEU A 124 16.91 -32.41 -9.38
C LEU A 124 17.55 -33.56 -8.61
N ALA A 125 18.47 -33.26 -7.69
CA ALA A 125 19.13 -34.29 -6.87
C ALA A 125 18.12 -35.06 -6.00
N GLU A 126 17.15 -34.36 -5.39
CA GLU A 126 16.09 -34.96 -4.58
C GLU A 126 15.12 -35.80 -5.43
N ALA A 127 14.78 -35.33 -6.64
CA ALA A 127 13.95 -36.08 -7.58
C ALA A 127 14.64 -37.36 -8.05
N GLU A 128 15.94 -37.29 -8.37
CA GLU A 128 16.74 -38.46 -8.73
C GLU A 128 16.86 -39.46 -7.58
N ASP A 129 17.06 -38.99 -6.36
CA ASP A 129 17.11 -39.87 -5.19
C ASP A 129 15.78 -40.55 -4.91
N THR A 130 14.70 -39.78 -4.99
CA THR A 130 13.33 -40.30 -4.86
C THR A 130 13.04 -41.33 -5.93
N ALA A 131 13.43 -41.08 -7.19
CA ALA A 131 13.26 -42.03 -8.28
C ALA A 131 14.01 -43.34 -8.01
N ARG A 132 15.29 -43.28 -7.58
CA ARG A 132 16.07 -44.46 -7.20
C ARG A 132 15.41 -45.24 -6.05
N ASN A 133 14.92 -44.54 -5.03
CA ASN A 133 14.24 -45.17 -3.90
C ASN A 133 12.93 -45.86 -4.32
N ILE A 134 12.18 -45.24 -5.25
CA ILE A 134 10.97 -45.84 -5.84
C ILE A 134 11.32 -47.09 -6.63
N GLU A 135 12.35 -47.05 -7.48
CA GLU A 135 12.79 -48.22 -8.26
C GLU A 135 13.21 -49.37 -7.33
N GLN A 136 14.06 -49.09 -6.35
CA GLN A 136 14.54 -50.10 -5.40
C GLN A 136 13.39 -50.73 -4.61
N SER A 137 12.50 -49.91 -4.05
CA SER A 137 11.34 -50.41 -3.31
C SER A 137 10.36 -51.17 -4.19
N THR A 138 10.18 -50.75 -5.45
CA THR A 138 9.35 -51.45 -6.42
C THR A 138 9.92 -52.82 -6.75
N GLN A 139 11.23 -52.91 -6.99
CA GLN A 139 11.90 -54.19 -7.26
C GLN A 139 11.75 -55.15 -6.09
N MET A 140 11.98 -54.69 -4.85
CA MET A 140 11.76 -55.51 -3.66
C MET A 140 10.30 -56.01 -3.56
N ARG A 141 9.32 -55.16 -3.90
CA ARG A 141 7.90 -55.54 -3.91
C ARG A 141 7.57 -56.56 -5.00
N ILE A 142 8.18 -56.42 -6.18
CA ILE A 142 8.04 -57.40 -7.28
C ILE A 142 8.61 -58.75 -6.86
N ASP A 143 9.80 -58.77 -6.27
CA ASP A 143 10.42 -60.03 -5.84
C ASP A 143 9.56 -60.73 -4.77
N GLN A 144 9.04 -59.97 -3.80
CA GLN A 144 8.12 -60.49 -2.79
C GLN A 144 6.81 -60.99 -3.40
N SER A 145 6.24 -60.28 -4.37
CA SER A 145 4.99 -60.68 -5.03
C SER A 145 5.18 -61.95 -5.86
N LEU A 146 6.32 -62.09 -6.55
CA LEU A 146 6.67 -63.31 -7.29
C LEU A 146 6.83 -64.52 -6.36
N VAL A 147 7.49 -64.34 -5.20
CA VAL A 147 7.64 -65.41 -4.21
C VAL A 147 6.27 -65.84 -3.68
N ARG A 148 5.40 -64.89 -3.32
CA ARG A 148 4.03 -65.17 -2.85
C ARG A 148 3.19 -65.87 -3.92
N ALA A 149 3.16 -65.34 -5.14
CA ALA A 149 2.40 -65.92 -6.25
C ALA A 149 2.84 -67.36 -6.55
N LYS A 150 4.15 -67.64 -6.50
CA LYS A 150 4.68 -69.01 -6.67
C LYS A 150 4.24 -69.93 -5.53
N ALA A 151 4.23 -69.45 -4.28
CA ALA A 151 3.81 -70.24 -3.13
C ALA A 151 2.31 -70.55 -3.18
N GLU A 152 1.48 -69.55 -3.49
CA GLU A 152 0.04 -69.69 -3.68
C GLU A 152 -0.29 -70.66 -4.82
N LEU A 153 0.40 -70.55 -5.96
CA LEU A 153 0.20 -71.47 -7.09
C LEU A 153 0.56 -72.92 -6.71
N LYS A 154 1.66 -73.13 -6.00
CA LYS A 154 2.04 -74.48 -5.51
C LYS A 154 1.01 -75.05 -4.56
N ALA A 155 0.50 -74.24 -3.62
CA ALA A 155 -0.54 -74.66 -2.69
C ALA A 155 -1.84 -75.03 -3.42
N PHE A 156 -2.25 -74.22 -4.40
CA PHE A 156 -3.42 -74.49 -5.24
C PHE A 156 -3.27 -75.80 -6.03
N LEU A 157 -2.14 -76.00 -6.69
CA LEU A 157 -1.87 -77.24 -7.45
C LEU A 157 -1.84 -78.47 -6.54
N ALA A 158 -1.24 -78.38 -5.35
CA ALA A 158 -1.24 -79.48 -4.39
C ALA A 158 -2.67 -79.83 -3.94
N ALA A 159 -3.48 -78.83 -3.61
CA ALA A 159 -4.87 -79.02 -3.21
C ALA A 159 -5.70 -79.66 -4.34
N GLU A 160 -5.59 -79.17 -5.57
CA GLU A 160 -6.33 -79.72 -6.71
C GLU A 160 -5.86 -81.14 -7.06
N ALA A 161 -4.55 -81.41 -7.00
CA ALA A 161 -4.02 -82.75 -7.20
C ALA A 161 -4.53 -83.74 -6.14
N THR A 162 -4.58 -83.35 -4.87
CA THR A 162 -5.16 -84.19 -3.81
C THR A 162 -6.65 -84.45 -4.02
N LYS A 163 -7.39 -83.44 -4.46
CA LYS A 163 -8.82 -83.56 -4.78
C LYS A 163 -9.05 -84.52 -5.94
N LEU A 164 -8.31 -84.38 -7.04
CA LEU A 164 -8.39 -85.28 -8.20
C LEU A 164 -7.99 -86.72 -7.83
N ALA A 165 -6.94 -86.90 -7.02
CA ALA A 165 -6.55 -88.21 -6.51
C ALA A 165 -7.65 -88.85 -5.66
N GLN A 166 -8.28 -88.08 -4.77
CA GLN A 166 -9.41 -88.55 -3.96
C GLN A 166 -10.61 -88.94 -4.83
N GLU A 167 -10.96 -88.14 -5.84
CA GLU A 167 -12.04 -88.45 -6.79
C GLU A 167 -11.72 -89.71 -7.61
N SER A 168 -10.46 -89.90 -8.03
CA SER A 168 -10.02 -91.09 -8.77
C SER A 168 -10.09 -92.34 -7.89
N ILE A 169 -9.61 -92.27 -6.65
CA ILE A 169 -9.66 -93.39 -5.69
C ILE A 169 -11.11 -93.75 -5.39
N GLN A 170 -12.00 -92.78 -5.16
CA GLN A 170 -13.42 -93.05 -4.92
C GLN A 170 -14.09 -93.77 -6.10
N LYS A 171 -13.70 -93.46 -7.34
CA LYS A 171 -14.23 -94.13 -8.54
C LYS A 171 -13.73 -95.57 -8.71
N GLU A 172 -12.50 -95.87 -8.28
CA GLU A 172 -11.88 -97.20 -8.46
C GLU A 172 -12.10 -98.17 -7.29
N VAL A 173 -12.56 -97.71 -6.13
CA VAL A 173 -12.82 -98.58 -4.97
C VAL A 173 -14.14 -99.34 -5.15
N GLY A 174 -14.04 -100.57 -5.63
CA GLY A 174 -15.11 -101.59 -5.60
C GLY A 174 -14.94 -102.63 -4.48
N PRO A 175 -15.90 -103.56 -4.31
CA PRO A 175 -15.91 -104.53 -3.20
C PRO A 175 -14.65 -105.41 -3.12
N ALA A 176 -14.07 -105.83 -4.26
CA ALA A 176 -12.83 -106.60 -4.29
C ALA A 176 -11.59 -105.81 -3.81
N LYS A 177 -11.58 -104.48 -3.97
CA LYS A 177 -10.48 -103.62 -3.52
C LYS A 177 -10.52 -103.43 -2.00
N GLN A 178 -11.73 -103.29 -1.43
CA GLN A 178 -11.95 -103.17 0.03
C GLN A 178 -11.44 -104.39 0.81
N GLU A 179 -11.67 -105.60 0.29
CA GLU A 179 -11.20 -106.84 0.94
C GLU A 179 -9.65 -106.91 0.97
N SER A 180 -9.00 -106.58 -0.15
CA SER A 180 -7.52 -106.52 -0.21
C SER A 180 -6.91 -105.43 0.69
N LEU A 181 -7.63 -104.33 0.93
CA LEU A 181 -7.18 -103.25 1.82
C LEU A 181 -7.26 -103.68 3.28
N MET A 182 -8.32 -104.40 3.68
CA MET A 182 -8.47 -104.96 5.03
C MET A 182 -7.38 -106.01 5.32
N GLU A 183 -7.10 -106.89 4.37
CA GLU A 183 -6.06 -107.92 4.52
C GLU A 183 -4.65 -107.31 4.64
N ASN A 184 -4.34 -106.27 3.85
CA ASN A 184 -3.07 -105.57 3.94
C ASN A 184 -2.93 -104.75 5.24
N TYR A 185 -4.01 -104.12 5.72
CA TYR A 185 -3.99 -103.39 6.99
C TYR A 185 -3.72 -104.34 8.17
N ALA A 186 -4.38 -105.49 8.20
CA ALA A 186 -4.14 -106.53 9.21
C ALA A 186 -2.68 -107.01 9.19
N LYS A 187 -2.07 -107.16 8.01
CA LYS A 187 -0.65 -107.53 7.84
C LYS A 187 0.32 -106.48 8.38
N VAL A 188 0.03 -105.19 8.19
CA VAL A 188 0.91 -104.10 8.64
C VAL A 188 0.85 -103.95 10.17
N VAL A 189 -0.35 -104.02 10.75
CA VAL A 189 -0.52 -103.95 12.21
C VAL A 189 0.08 -105.19 12.89
N GLY A 190 -0.08 -106.37 12.31
CA GLY A 190 0.54 -107.61 12.80
C GLY A 190 2.07 -107.68 12.65
N ARG A 191 2.70 -106.72 11.97
CA ARG A 191 4.17 -106.61 11.84
C ARG A 191 4.78 -105.57 12.79
N LEU A 192 3.93 -104.80 13.48
CA LEU A 192 4.32 -103.72 14.41
C LEU A 192 4.00 -104.07 15.87
N GLY A 193 3.43 -105.26 16.13
CA GLY A 193 3.32 -105.89 17.45
C GLY A 193 4.09 -107.21 17.47
#